data_AF-A0A822AI83-F1
#
_entry.id   AF-A0A822AI83-F1
#
_cell.length_a   1.000
_cell.length_b   1.000
_cell.length_c   1.000
_cell.angle_alpha   90.00
_cell.angle_beta   90.00
_cell.angle_gamma   90.00
#
_symmetry.space_group_name_H-M   'P 1'
#
loop_
_entity.id
_entity.type
_entity.pdbx_description
1 polymer ?
#
loop_
_entity_poly.entity_id
_entity_poly.type
_entity_poly.pdbx_seq_one_letter_code
_entity_poly.pdbx_strand_id
1 'polypeptide(L)'
;MVPSSTTELMDTTEQTNANVDDDRLTLNNVIFAGSGHSKCVICREETRRGMISMPKSARLDLLIIHLMYAPNGVRCCSSHLLNNNRLLPDVEISMGNRQQLASSLSSSEMIDLVTDLLSLLHEAVTSPRLDFLDPSLNDEDYLTWTGWTKAQFDNMFDIISPYLRSSSNRNTRNALAMFWIKLKTNLSFRQIGSVFNIPGNSEDRRKRAADAFDSVRQCLIEKFVPRHLGVQHLTREDAKKQNTSFSIEFFGNNVTIIWDGTYLYMGKSSSHLINRKTYSGQKHRHLIKFMSLILPNGYILDTIGPFWGTMNDASIAKNITDTCDILMKWCEKGDTMIVDRGFRDVIESFIDMG
;
A
#
# COMPACT_ATOMS: atom_id res chain seq x y z
N MET A 1 -78.65 40.54 -30.84
CA MET A 1 -77.91 40.77 -32.10
C MET A 1 -77.12 39.50 -32.42
N VAL A 2 -77.68 38.70 -33.32
CA VAL A 2 -77.03 37.66 -34.17
C VAL A 2 -76.91 38.36 -35.55
N PRO A 3 -75.88 38.17 -36.40
CA PRO A 3 -75.44 36.89 -37.01
C PRO A 3 -73.91 36.66 -37.03
N SER A 4 -73.36 35.44 -37.07
CA SER A 4 -73.46 34.30 -38.02
C SER A 4 -72.64 34.46 -39.31
N SER A 5 -71.64 33.58 -39.50
CA SER A 5 -71.12 33.02 -40.77
C SER A 5 -69.81 32.28 -40.41
N THR A 6 -69.72 30.94 -40.28
CA THR A 6 -69.80 29.82 -41.26
C THR A 6 -68.85 29.92 -42.45
N THR A 7 -67.85 29.04 -42.42
CA THR A 7 -67.19 28.27 -43.51
C THR A 7 -66.55 29.00 -44.70
N GLU A 8 -65.26 28.72 -44.92
CA GLU A 8 -64.84 27.83 -46.02
C GLU A 8 -63.42 27.28 -45.80
N LEU A 9 -63.30 25.96 -45.98
CA LEU A 9 -62.03 25.28 -46.17
C LEU A 9 -61.46 25.69 -47.54
N MET A 10 -60.19 26.05 -47.58
CA MET A 10 -59.37 25.79 -48.76
C MET A 10 -58.13 25.00 -48.33
N ASP A 11 -58.19 23.75 -48.75
CA ASP A 11 -57.14 22.74 -48.76
C ASP A 11 -56.06 23.18 -49.74
N THR A 12 -54.88 23.52 -49.22
CA THR A 12 -53.64 23.50 -50.01
C THR A 12 -52.66 22.65 -49.26
N THR A 13 -52.62 21.38 -49.65
CA THR A 13 -51.54 20.44 -49.42
C THR A 13 -50.20 21.04 -49.85
N GLU A 14 -49.49 21.68 -48.93
CA GLU A 14 -48.03 21.76 -48.98
C GLU A 14 -47.48 20.60 -48.15
N GLN A 15 -46.98 19.60 -48.85
CA GLN A 15 -46.10 18.57 -48.30
C GLN A 15 -44.86 19.25 -47.71
N THR A 16 -44.92 19.57 -46.44
CA THR A 16 -43.72 19.79 -45.63
C THR A 16 -43.16 18.42 -45.31
N ASN A 17 -42.11 18.04 -46.05
CA ASN A 17 -41.19 16.99 -45.63
C ASN A 17 -40.72 17.33 -44.22
N ALA A 18 -41.27 16.63 -43.22
CA ALA A 18 -40.71 16.61 -41.89
C ALA A 18 -39.32 16.00 -41.99
N ASN A 19 -38.29 16.85 -42.03
CA ASN A 19 -36.96 16.45 -41.59
C ASN A 19 -37.11 15.97 -40.16
N VAL A 20 -37.15 14.65 -39.98
CA VAL A 20 -36.90 14.01 -38.70
C VAL A 20 -35.43 14.30 -38.41
N ASP A 21 -35.20 15.38 -37.68
CA ASP A 21 -33.90 15.68 -37.09
C ASP A 21 -33.59 14.50 -36.16
N ASP A 22 -32.73 13.62 -36.64
CA ASP A 22 -32.26 12.46 -35.90
C ASP A 22 -31.33 13.03 -34.82
N ASP A 23 -31.88 13.24 -33.61
CA ASP A 23 -31.22 13.71 -32.38
C ASP A 23 -30.11 12.74 -31.95
N ARG A 24 -29.11 12.52 -32.81
CA ARG A 24 -27.94 11.68 -32.56
C ARG A 24 -26.87 12.54 -31.93
N LEU A 25 -26.57 12.26 -30.66
CA LEU A 25 -25.36 12.75 -30.01
C LEU A 25 -24.12 12.29 -30.81
N THR A 26 -23.34 13.25 -31.30
CA THR A 26 -22.10 12.96 -32.04
C THR A 26 -20.88 13.06 -31.11
N LEU A 27 -20.07 12.00 -31.07
CA LEU A 27 -18.81 11.97 -30.33
C LEU A 27 -17.63 12.06 -31.31
N ASN A 28 -17.30 13.29 -31.71
CA ASN A 28 -16.31 13.56 -32.77
C ASN A 28 -14.88 13.10 -32.43
N ASN A 29 -14.56 12.99 -31.13
CA ASN A 29 -13.23 12.65 -30.65
C ASN A 29 -13.08 11.17 -30.29
N VAL A 30 -14.06 10.34 -30.59
CA VAL A 30 -14.01 8.88 -30.34
C VAL A 30 -13.98 8.16 -31.68
N ILE A 31 -13.15 7.13 -31.78
CA ILE A 31 -12.99 6.31 -32.99
C ILE A 31 -13.78 5.02 -32.82
N PHE A 32 -14.53 4.64 -33.86
CA PHE A 32 -15.22 3.36 -33.88
C PHE A 32 -14.23 2.24 -34.21
N ALA A 33 -14.11 1.27 -33.30
CA ALA A 33 -13.20 0.15 -33.47
C ALA A 33 -13.69 -0.88 -34.50
N GLY A 34 -14.95 -0.82 -34.92
CA GLY A 34 -15.58 -1.77 -35.83
C GLY A 34 -16.34 -2.88 -35.10
N SER A 35 -17.36 -3.43 -35.75
CA SER A 35 -18.24 -4.50 -35.23
C SER A 35 -17.95 -5.89 -35.80
N GLY A 36 -16.87 -6.04 -36.58
CA GLY A 36 -16.54 -7.31 -37.23
C GLY A 36 -16.07 -8.39 -36.27
N HIS A 37 -16.49 -9.64 -36.52
CA HIS A 37 -16.09 -10.82 -35.74
C HIS A 37 -14.95 -11.65 -36.37
N SER A 38 -14.53 -11.32 -37.59
CA SER A 38 -13.52 -12.08 -38.35
C SER A 38 -12.07 -11.66 -38.08
N LYS A 39 -11.86 -10.46 -37.55
CA LYS A 39 -10.55 -9.86 -37.30
C LYS A 39 -10.44 -9.38 -35.86
N CYS A 40 -9.22 -9.39 -35.34
CA CYS A 40 -8.92 -8.77 -34.05
C CYS A 40 -9.19 -7.26 -34.09
N VAL A 41 -9.89 -6.72 -33.10
CA VAL A 41 -10.20 -5.29 -32.98
C VAL A 41 -8.96 -4.42 -32.70
N ILE A 42 -7.88 -5.02 -32.19
CA ILE A 42 -6.62 -4.33 -31.85
C ILE A 42 -5.65 -4.35 -33.05
N CYS A 43 -5.17 -5.54 -33.46
CA CYS A 43 -4.16 -5.69 -34.51
C CYS A 43 -4.71 -5.84 -35.93
N ARG A 44 -6.02 -6.03 -36.11
CA ARG A 44 -6.69 -6.27 -37.41
C ARG A 44 -6.31 -7.57 -38.14
N GLU A 45 -5.55 -8.46 -37.51
CA GLU A 45 -5.22 -9.76 -38.09
C GLU A 45 -6.39 -10.75 -38.02
N GLU A 46 -6.50 -11.62 -39.03
CA GLU A 46 -7.43 -12.76 -39.06
C GLU A 46 -6.82 -13.96 -38.33
N THR A 47 -6.82 -13.94 -37.00
CA THR A 47 -6.27 -15.05 -36.20
C THR A 47 -7.38 -16.00 -35.77
N ARG A 48 -7.48 -17.18 -36.40
CA ARG A 48 -8.48 -18.21 -36.03
C ARG A 48 -8.14 -18.95 -34.72
N ARG A 49 -6.86 -18.98 -34.30
CA ARG A 49 -6.41 -19.55 -33.01
C ARG A 49 -6.06 -18.42 -32.05
N GLY A 50 -6.51 -18.50 -30.79
CA GLY A 50 -6.19 -17.52 -29.74
C GLY A 50 -7.07 -16.26 -29.73
N MET A 51 -8.06 -16.15 -30.61
CA MET A 51 -8.99 -15.02 -30.62
C MET A 51 -10.19 -15.28 -29.70
N ILE A 52 -10.41 -14.40 -28.74
CA ILE A 52 -11.50 -14.49 -27.76
C ILE A 52 -12.49 -13.34 -27.96
N SER A 53 -13.67 -13.45 -27.34
CA SER A 53 -14.57 -12.28 -27.21
C SER A 53 -13.90 -11.28 -26.30
N MET A 54 -13.81 -10.02 -26.74
CA MET A 54 -13.15 -8.98 -25.96
C MET A 54 -13.94 -8.72 -24.67
N PRO A 55 -13.33 -8.91 -23.49
CA PRO A 55 -14.01 -8.66 -22.22
C PRO A 55 -14.43 -7.19 -22.07
N LYS A 56 -15.50 -6.93 -21.31
CA LYS A 56 -15.99 -5.57 -21.07
C LYS A 56 -14.89 -4.65 -20.53
N SER A 57 -14.12 -5.10 -19.54
CA SER A 57 -12.97 -4.38 -18.97
C SER A 57 -11.99 -3.90 -20.04
N ALA A 58 -11.56 -4.77 -20.96
CA ALA A 58 -10.66 -4.40 -22.04
C ALA A 58 -11.31 -3.43 -23.05
N ARG A 59 -12.61 -3.58 -23.34
CA ARG A 59 -13.34 -2.62 -24.20
C ARG A 59 -13.37 -1.22 -23.58
N LEU A 60 -13.52 -1.14 -22.26
CA LEU A 60 -13.47 0.12 -21.52
C LEU A 60 -12.05 0.70 -21.50
N ASP A 61 -11.01 -0.12 -21.34
CA ASP A 61 -9.61 0.34 -21.45
C ASP A 61 -9.32 0.94 -22.82
N LEU A 62 -9.80 0.28 -23.88
CA LEU A 62 -9.69 0.78 -25.26
C LEU A 62 -10.34 2.16 -25.40
N LEU A 63 -11.52 2.34 -24.79
CA LEU A 63 -12.22 3.60 -24.79
C LEU A 63 -11.49 4.69 -24.01
N ILE A 64 -11.01 4.41 -22.80
CA ILE A 64 -10.39 5.41 -21.92
C ILE A 64 -8.98 5.80 -22.41
N ILE A 65 -8.16 4.81 -22.76
CA ILE A 65 -6.73 5.02 -23.06
C ILE A 65 -6.55 5.51 -24.50
N HIS A 66 -7.37 5.01 -25.43
CA HIS A 66 -7.17 5.27 -26.86
C HIS A 66 -8.34 6.00 -27.52
N LEU A 67 -9.35 6.43 -26.74
CA LEU A 67 -10.56 7.09 -27.26
C LEU A 67 -11.26 6.25 -28.35
N MET A 68 -11.36 4.94 -28.09
CA MET A 68 -11.77 3.95 -29.08
C MET A 68 -12.94 3.10 -28.57
N TYR A 69 -14.12 3.28 -29.17
CA TYR A 69 -15.31 2.52 -28.81
C TYR A 69 -15.35 1.17 -29.52
N ALA A 70 -15.39 0.10 -28.73
CA ALA A 70 -15.58 -1.27 -29.21
C ALA A 70 -16.96 -1.80 -28.75
N PRO A 71 -17.89 -2.12 -29.67
CA PRO A 71 -19.21 -2.65 -29.32
C PRO A 71 -19.10 -4.04 -28.70
N ASN A 72 -20.20 -4.50 -28.09
CA ASN A 72 -20.25 -5.84 -27.52
C ASN A 72 -20.09 -6.92 -28.63
N GLY A 73 -19.46 -8.05 -28.31
CA GLY A 73 -19.24 -9.17 -29.24
C GLY A 73 -18.04 -9.03 -30.19
N VAL A 74 -17.32 -7.90 -30.17
CA VAL A 74 -16.03 -7.79 -30.87
C VAL A 74 -15.02 -8.78 -30.32
N ARG A 75 -14.05 -9.16 -31.15
CA ARG A 75 -13.04 -10.15 -30.80
C ARG A 75 -11.63 -9.55 -30.78
N CYS A 76 -10.78 -10.06 -29.89
CA CYS A 76 -9.37 -9.69 -29.81
C CYS A 76 -8.49 -10.93 -29.61
N CYS A 77 -7.21 -10.82 -30.00
CA CYS A 77 -6.22 -11.84 -29.66
C CYS A 77 -5.99 -11.85 -28.15
N SER A 78 -5.93 -13.04 -27.53
CA SER A 78 -5.67 -13.20 -26.10
C SER A 78 -4.31 -12.63 -25.68
N SER A 79 -3.35 -12.56 -26.61
CA SER A 79 -2.02 -11.96 -26.39
C SER A 79 -2.03 -10.46 -26.12
N HIS A 80 -3.13 -9.76 -26.41
CA HIS A 80 -3.26 -8.33 -26.12
C HIS A 80 -3.83 -8.03 -24.72
N LEU A 81 -4.17 -9.07 -23.96
CA LEU A 81 -4.81 -8.94 -22.67
C LEU A 81 -3.89 -9.40 -21.54
N LEU A 82 -4.01 -8.73 -20.42
CA LEU A 82 -3.52 -9.21 -19.13
C LEU A 82 -4.40 -10.35 -18.61
N ASN A 83 -3.86 -11.16 -17.69
CA ASN A 83 -4.59 -12.27 -17.07
C ASN A 83 -5.88 -11.84 -16.35
N ASN A 84 -6.01 -10.57 -15.97
CA ASN A 84 -7.20 -9.99 -15.35
C ASN A 84 -8.20 -9.42 -16.39
N ASN A 85 -8.11 -9.81 -17.66
CA ASN A 85 -8.99 -9.38 -18.75
C ASN A 85 -8.93 -7.87 -19.07
N ARG A 86 -7.85 -7.19 -18.67
CA ARG A 86 -7.56 -5.78 -19.03
C ARG A 86 -6.64 -5.71 -20.23
N LEU A 87 -6.61 -4.56 -20.89
CA LEU A 87 -5.71 -4.32 -22.02
C LEU A 87 -4.25 -4.25 -21.54
N LEU A 88 -3.31 -4.77 -22.31
CA LEU A 88 -1.88 -4.55 -22.04
C LEU A 88 -1.54 -3.05 -22.11
N PRO A 89 -0.77 -2.49 -21.16
CA PRO A 89 -0.45 -1.06 -21.14
C PRO A 89 0.22 -0.55 -22.41
N ASP A 90 1.12 -1.35 -22.99
CA ASP A 90 1.92 -0.97 -24.16
C ASP A 90 1.38 -1.57 -25.47
N VAL A 91 0.07 -1.85 -25.53
CA VAL A 91 -0.50 -2.46 -26.74
C VAL A 91 -0.50 -1.47 -27.90
N GLU A 92 0.09 -1.87 -29.03
CA GLU A 92 0.01 -1.08 -30.25
C GLU A 92 -1.31 -1.34 -30.99
N ILE A 93 -2.03 -0.25 -31.27
CA ILE A 93 -3.32 -0.30 -31.95
C ILE A 93 -3.13 -0.01 -33.43
N SER A 94 -3.51 -0.97 -34.28
CA SER A 94 -3.48 -0.77 -35.74
C SER A 94 -4.60 0.17 -36.18
N MET A 95 -4.29 1.45 -36.40
CA MET A 95 -5.25 2.50 -36.76
C MET A 95 -5.78 2.44 -38.21
N GLY A 96 -5.24 1.56 -39.05
CA GLY A 96 -5.67 1.41 -40.44
C GLY A 96 -7.17 1.11 -40.59
N ASN A 97 -7.84 1.80 -41.52
CA ASN A 97 -9.25 1.63 -41.88
C ASN A 97 -10.23 1.79 -40.71
N ARG A 98 -9.95 2.71 -39.77
CA ARG A 98 -10.88 3.09 -38.70
C ARG A 98 -11.64 4.36 -39.07
N GLN A 99 -12.89 4.47 -38.63
CA GLN A 99 -13.75 5.62 -38.89
C GLN A 99 -14.04 6.37 -37.57
N GLN A 100 -14.27 7.68 -37.66
CA GLN A 100 -14.79 8.43 -36.52
C GLN A 100 -16.17 7.89 -36.11
N LEU A 101 -16.47 7.91 -34.82
CA LEU A 101 -17.74 7.42 -34.27
C LEU A 101 -18.94 8.31 -34.66
N ALA A 102 -18.69 9.44 -35.33
CA ALA A 102 -19.60 10.57 -35.58
C ALA A 102 -20.90 10.27 -36.38
N SER A 103 -21.25 9.02 -36.67
CA SER A 103 -22.49 8.68 -37.38
C SER A 103 -23.02 7.25 -37.15
N SER A 104 -22.48 6.48 -36.19
CA SER A 104 -22.60 5.02 -36.25
C SER A 104 -23.25 4.33 -35.04
N LEU A 105 -23.58 5.04 -33.97
CA LEU A 105 -24.25 4.41 -32.82
C LEU A 105 -25.78 4.45 -32.98
N SER A 106 -26.42 3.31 -32.71
CA SER A 106 -27.84 3.24 -32.40
C SER A 106 -28.13 3.90 -31.05
N SER A 107 -29.38 4.31 -30.81
CA SER A 107 -29.80 4.86 -29.52
C SER A 107 -29.50 3.91 -28.36
N SER A 108 -29.62 2.58 -28.57
CA SER A 108 -29.26 1.57 -27.55
C SER A 108 -27.76 1.53 -27.26
N GLU A 109 -26.90 1.53 -28.28
CA GLU A 109 -25.44 1.50 -28.07
C GLU A 109 -24.93 2.80 -27.42
N MET A 110 -25.60 3.92 -27.69
CA MET A 110 -25.34 5.19 -27.03
C MET A 110 -25.72 5.17 -25.55
N ILE A 111 -26.89 4.61 -25.20
CA ILE A 111 -27.29 4.41 -23.80
C ILE A 111 -26.29 3.50 -23.09
N ASP A 112 -25.85 2.41 -23.71
CA ASP A 112 -24.85 1.50 -23.15
C ASP A 112 -23.52 2.21 -22.92
N LEU A 113 -23.03 2.99 -23.90
CA LEU A 113 -21.80 3.76 -23.78
C LEU A 113 -21.87 4.80 -22.65
N VAL A 114 -22.96 5.56 -22.56
CA VAL A 114 -23.15 6.55 -21.49
C VAL A 114 -23.23 5.85 -20.13
N THR A 115 -23.94 4.72 -20.04
CA THR A 115 -24.05 3.92 -18.80
C THR A 115 -22.68 3.39 -18.37
N ASP A 116 -21.89 2.90 -19.31
CA ASP A 116 -20.53 2.43 -19.05
C ASP A 116 -19.61 3.57 -18.61
N LEU A 117 -19.68 4.74 -19.24
CA LEU A 117 -18.93 5.93 -18.84
C LEU A 117 -19.34 6.43 -17.46
N LEU A 118 -20.64 6.47 -17.14
CA LEU A 118 -21.14 6.83 -15.82
C LEU A 118 -20.66 5.85 -14.75
N SER A 119 -20.64 4.56 -15.07
CA SER A 119 -20.12 3.52 -14.18
C SER A 119 -18.62 3.70 -13.92
N LEU A 120 -17.82 3.99 -14.96
CA LEU A 120 -16.40 4.29 -14.83
C LEU A 120 -16.13 5.56 -14.02
N LEU A 121 -16.92 6.62 -14.24
CA LEU A 121 -16.82 7.85 -13.45
C LEU A 121 -17.18 7.59 -11.99
N HIS A 122 -18.21 6.81 -11.74
CA HIS A 122 -18.58 6.41 -10.38
C HIS A 122 -17.45 5.61 -9.72
N GLU A 123 -16.87 4.64 -10.42
CA GLU A 123 -15.72 3.87 -9.95
C GLU A 123 -14.51 4.77 -9.69
N ALA A 124 -14.19 5.72 -10.57
CA ALA A 124 -13.08 6.65 -10.40
C ALA A 124 -13.26 7.57 -9.18
N VAL A 125 -14.50 7.96 -8.86
CA VAL A 125 -14.81 8.81 -7.70
C VAL A 125 -14.84 8.01 -6.39
N THR A 126 -15.26 6.75 -6.44
CA THR A 126 -15.41 5.89 -5.26
C THR A 126 -14.16 5.06 -4.96
N SER A 127 -13.29 4.86 -5.93
CA SER A 127 -12.06 4.09 -5.75
C SER A 127 -11.06 4.84 -4.86
N PRO A 128 -10.27 4.11 -4.07
CA PRO A 128 -9.10 4.67 -3.41
C PRO A 128 -8.15 5.29 -4.46
N ARG A 129 -7.49 6.39 -4.09
CA ARG A 129 -6.44 7.00 -4.94
C ARG A 129 -5.16 6.17 -4.94
N LEU A 130 -5.01 5.28 -3.96
CA LEU A 130 -3.92 4.35 -3.82
C LEU A 130 -4.49 3.04 -3.26
N ASP A 131 -4.31 1.95 -4.00
CA ASP A 131 -4.74 0.61 -3.61
C ASP A 131 -3.61 -0.38 -3.83
N PHE A 132 -3.14 -1.03 -2.77
CA PHE A 132 -2.09 -2.04 -2.86
C PHE A 132 -2.60 -3.38 -3.40
N LEU A 133 -3.90 -3.51 -3.68
CA LEU A 133 -4.45 -4.57 -4.51
C LEU A 133 -4.35 -4.28 -6.02
N ASP A 134 -4.05 -3.03 -6.41
CA ASP A 134 -3.90 -2.68 -7.82
C ASP A 134 -2.66 -3.38 -8.41
N PRO A 135 -2.83 -4.29 -9.39
CA PRO A 135 -1.71 -5.01 -9.99
C PRO A 135 -0.79 -4.10 -10.80
N SER A 136 -1.22 -2.89 -11.16
CA SER A 136 -0.42 -1.92 -11.92
C SER A 136 0.69 -1.28 -11.08
N LEU A 137 0.60 -1.32 -9.74
CA LEU A 137 1.66 -0.80 -8.88
C LEU A 137 2.94 -1.61 -9.02
N ASN A 138 4.02 -0.91 -9.35
CA ASN A 138 5.36 -1.45 -9.59
C ASN A 138 6.26 -1.29 -8.35
N ASP A 139 7.50 -1.76 -8.43
CA ASP A 139 8.45 -1.67 -7.31
C ASP A 139 8.79 -0.23 -6.89
N GLU A 140 8.83 0.72 -7.84
CA GLU A 140 9.09 2.14 -7.54
C GLU A 140 7.94 2.74 -6.73
N ASP A 141 6.69 2.38 -7.04
CA ASP A 141 5.52 2.80 -6.26
C ASP A 141 5.60 2.28 -4.82
N TYR A 142 5.93 1.00 -4.64
CA TYR A 142 6.08 0.39 -3.32
C TYR A 142 7.21 1.06 -2.53
N LEU A 143 8.37 1.30 -3.14
CA LEU A 143 9.50 1.98 -2.50
C LEU A 143 9.16 3.42 -2.11
N THR A 144 8.48 4.14 -3.00
CA THR A 144 8.07 5.54 -2.78
C THR A 144 7.16 5.66 -1.56
N TRP A 145 6.12 4.84 -1.50
CA TRP A 145 5.09 4.94 -0.47
C TRP A 145 5.47 4.26 0.83
N THR A 146 6.09 3.09 0.77
CA THR A 146 6.35 2.24 1.95
C THR A 146 7.81 2.22 2.36
N GLY A 147 8.74 2.45 1.43
CA GLY A 147 10.18 2.24 1.62
C GLY A 147 10.63 0.79 1.37
N TRP A 148 9.74 -0.08 0.93
CA TRP A 148 10.00 -1.49 0.67
C TRP A 148 9.80 -1.81 -0.81
N THR A 149 10.53 -2.78 -1.33
CA THR A 149 10.18 -3.39 -2.64
C THR A 149 8.88 -4.18 -2.52
N LYS A 150 8.23 -4.50 -3.65
CA LYS A 150 7.00 -5.31 -3.66
C LYS A 150 7.22 -6.67 -3.03
N ALA A 151 8.33 -7.32 -3.36
CA ALA A 151 8.69 -8.63 -2.82
C ALA A 151 8.88 -8.63 -1.30
N GLN A 152 9.55 -7.61 -0.74
CA GLN A 152 9.71 -7.54 0.72
C GLN A 152 8.40 -7.18 1.43
N PHE A 153 7.58 -6.32 0.81
CA PHE A 153 6.23 -6.03 1.32
C PHE A 153 5.37 -7.29 1.35
N ASP A 154 5.41 -8.10 0.29
CA ASP A 154 4.70 -9.38 0.19
C ASP A 154 5.14 -10.35 1.28
N ASN A 155 6.45 -10.49 1.50
CA ASN A 155 6.97 -11.33 2.57
C ASN A 155 6.42 -10.92 3.94
N MET A 156 6.43 -9.61 4.24
CA MET A 156 5.85 -9.10 5.49
C MET A 156 4.34 -9.34 5.56
N PHE A 157 3.63 -9.13 4.45
CA PHE A 157 2.20 -9.34 4.34
C PHE A 157 1.82 -10.80 4.60
N ASP A 158 2.57 -11.75 4.06
CA ASP A 158 2.33 -13.18 4.25
C ASP A 158 2.48 -13.59 5.73
N ILE A 159 3.40 -12.97 6.46
CA ILE A 159 3.60 -13.24 7.90
C ILE A 159 2.40 -12.77 8.74
N ILE A 160 1.82 -11.60 8.43
CA ILE A 160 0.82 -10.96 9.30
C ILE A 160 -0.63 -11.13 8.81
N SER A 161 -0.85 -11.33 7.51
CA SER A 161 -2.19 -11.37 6.92
C SER A 161 -3.13 -12.42 7.53
N PRO A 162 -2.67 -13.61 7.97
CA PRO A 162 -3.56 -14.58 8.63
C PRO A 162 -4.14 -14.09 9.96
N TYR A 163 -3.53 -13.07 10.56
CA TYR A 163 -3.91 -12.53 11.86
C TYR A 163 -4.63 -11.17 11.77
N LEU A 164 -4.68 -10.57 10.57
CA LEU A 164 -5.40 -9.32 10.33
C LEU A 164 -6.82 -9.58 9.87
N ARG A 165 -7.78 -8.80 10.41
CA ARG A 165 -9.17 -8.86 9.97
C ARG A 165 -9.42 -7.88 8.82
N SER A 166 -10.05 -8.37 7.76
CA SER A 166 -10.68 -7.51 6.76
C SER A 166 -11.91 -6.83 7.36
N SER A 167 -12.21 -5.63 6.89
CA SER A 167 -13.46 -4.93 7.18
C SER A 167 -14.12 -4.51 5.88
N SER A 168 -15.39 -4.15 5.92
CA SER A 168 -16.10 -3.60 4.75
C SER A 168 -15.42 -2.38 4.15
N ASN A 169 -14.63 -1.64 4.94
CA ASN A 169 -14.01 -0.38 4.53
C ASN A 169 -12.53 -0.51 4.19
N ARG A 170 -11.92 -1.69 4.35
CA ARG A 170 -10.46 -1.86 4.25
C ARG A 170 -10.05 -3.32 4.14
N ASN A 171 -9.27 -3.66 3.11
CA ASN A 171 -8.59 -4.93 2.99
C ASN A 171 -7.30 -4.97 3.84
N THR A 172 -6.80 -6.18 4.14
CA THR A 172 -5.62 -6.37 5.02
C THR A 172 -4.33 -5.87 4.38
N ARG A 173 -4.23 -5.86 3.05
CA ARG A 173 -3.03 -5.40 2.33
C ARG A 173 -2.87 -3.89 2.42
N ASN A 174 -3.95 -3.15 2.22
CA ASN A 174 -4.02 -1.71 2.44
C ASN A 174 -3.81 -1.33 3.90
N ALA A 175 -4.20 -2.19 4.86
CA ALA A 175 -3.84 -1.99 6.26
C ALA A 175 -2.33 -1.87 6.48
N LEU A 176 -1.59 -2.84 5.94
CA LEU A 176 -0.14 -2.89 6.05
C LEU A 176 0.50 -1.71 5.31
N ALA A 177 -0.04 -1.37 4.14
CA ALA A 177 0.41 -0.20 3.40
C ALA A 177 0.22 1.10 4.19
N MET A 178 -0.94 1.30 4.82
CA MET A 178 -1.19 2.47 5.68
C MET A 178 -0.20 2.56 6.84
N PHE A 179 0.14 1.40 7.45
CA PHE A 179 1.13 1.33 8.52
C PHE A 179 2.51 1.81 8.04
N TRP A 180 3.01 1.26 6.94
CA TRP A 180 4.31 1.63 6.39
C TRP A 180 4.34 3.05 5.83
N ILE A 181 3.29 3.49 5.13
CA ILE A 181 3.16 4.87 4.64
C ILE A 181 3.24 5.84 5.82
N LYS A 182 2.56 5.55 6.93
CA LYS A 182 2.65 6.41 8.12
C LYS A 182 4.09 6.52 8.62
N LEU A 183 4.81 5.41 8.72
CA LEU A 183 6.20 5.40 9.20
C LEU A 183 7.16 6.08 8.21
N LYS A 184 7.00 5.84 6.91
CA LYS A 184 7.88 6.34 5.86
C LYS A 184 7.72 7.83 5.58
N THR A 185 6.48 8.31 5.57
CA THR A 185 6.12 9.67 5.10
C THR A 185 5.75 10.62 6.23
N ASN A 186 5.43 10.09 7.42
CA ASN A 186 4.86 10.83 8.54
C ASN A 186 3.57 11.60 8.22
N LEU A 187 2.84 11.24 7.15
CA LEU A 187 1.53 11.83 6.86
C LEU A 187 0.57 11.68 8.05
N SER A 188 -0.34 12.62 8.21
CA SER A 188 -1.41 12.52 9.22
C SER A 188 -2.39 11.41 8.86
N PHE A 189 -3.04 10.83 9.86
CA PHE A 189 -4.09 9.83 9.62
C PHE A 189 -5.25 10.36 8.76
N ARG A 190 -5.52 11.68 8.79
CA ARG A 190 -6.47 12.31 7.86
C ARG A 190 -6.01 12.24 6.41
N GLN A 191 -4.74 12.55 6.15
CA GLN A 191 -4.15 12.48 4.80
C GLN A 191 -4.14 11.03 4.30
N ILE A 192 -3.70 10.09 5.12
CA ILE A 192 -3.71 8.66 4.78
C ILE A 192 -5.14 8.20 4.50
N GLY A 193 -6.10 8.54 5.37
CA GLY A 193 -7.50 8.20 5.15
C GLY A 193 -8.09 8.81 3.86
N SER A 194 -7.59 9.98 3.43
CA SER A 194 -7.99 10.59 2.16
C SER A 194 -7.38 9.91 0.95
N VAL A 195 -6.13 9.44 1.03
CA VAL A 195 -5.44 8.73 -0.06
C VAL A 195 -6.10 7.39 -0.33
N PHE A 196 -6.46 6.65 0.71
CA PHE A 196 -7.16 5.37 0.61
C PHE A 196 -8.69 5.51 0.48
N ASN A 197 -9.21 6.73 0.25
CA ASN A 197 -10.63 7.04 0.15
C ASN A 197 -11.51 6.36 1.22
N ILE A 198 -11.09 6.38 2.49
CA ILE A 198 -11.86 5.80 3.58
C ILE A 198 -13.23 6.53 3.65
N PRO A 199 -14.35 5.80 3.75
CA PRO A 199 -15.66 6.44 3.84
C PRO A 199 -15.89 7.12 5.19
N GLY A 200 -16.74 8.15 5.19
CA GLY A 200 -17.12 8.93 6.36
C GLY A 200 -16.60 10.37 6.33
N ASN A 201 -16.91 11.12 7.38
CA ASN A 201 -16.43 12.50 7.55
C ASN A 201 -14.93 12.52 7.92
N SER A 202 -14.35 13.71 8.03
CA SER A 202 -12.91 13.88 8.30
C SER A 202 -12.44 13.21 9.60
N GLU A 203 -13.27 13.15 10.65
CA GLU A 203 -12.96 12.42 11.89
C GLU A 203 -13.05 10.91 11.71
N ASP A 204 -14.10 10.42 11.03
CA ASP A 204 -14.27 8.98 10.80
C ASP A 204 -13.08 8.42 10.00
N ARG A 205 -12.65 9.13 8.96
CA ARG A 205 -11.47 8.76 8.16
C ARG A 205 -10.21 8.68 9.01
N ARG A 206 -9.98 9.71 9.84
CA ARG A 206 -8.82 9.77 10.72
C ARG A 206 -8.82 8.60 11.71
N LYS A 207 -9.96 8.33 12.35
CA LYS A 207 -10.11 7.23 13.33
C LYS A 207 -9.85 5.89 12.67
N ARG A 208 -10.54 5.59 11.56
CA ARG A 208 -10.38 4.31 10.85
C ARG A 208 -8.96 4.08 10.32
N ALA A 209 -8.27 5.12 9.84
CA ALA A 209 -6.86 5.03 9.45
C ALA A 209 -5.95 4.76 10.66
N ALA A 210 -6.22 5.38 11.81
CA ALA A 210 -5.50 5.13 13.04
C ALA A 210 -5.76 3.71 13.58
N ASP A 211 -7.01 3.26 13.58
CA ASP A 211 -7.39 1.90 13.98
C ASP A 211 -6.71 0.85 13.08
N ALA A 212 -6.60 1.14 11.77
CA ALA A 212 -5.87 0.31 10.84
C ALA A 212 -4.38 0.22 11.21
N PHE A 213 -3.75 1.36 11.47
CA PHE A 213 -2.35 1.43 11.92
C PHE A 213 -2.14 0.64 13.22
N ASP A 214 -3.00 0.85 14.22
CA ASP A 214 -2.92 0.20 15.53
C ASP A 214 -3.13 -1.31 15.42
N SER A 215 -4.04 -1.77 14.55
CA SER A 215 -4.28 -3.20 14.30
C SER A 215 -3.03 -3.90 13.74
N VAL A 216 -2.32 -3.25 12.81
CA VAL A 216 -1.08 -3.79 12.24
C VAL A 216 0.05 -3.74 13.27
N ARG A 217 0.19 -2.64 14.01
CA ARG A 217 1.19 -2.53 15.09
C ARG A 217 1.04 -3.66 16.11
N GLN A 218 -0.17 -3.89 16.58
CA GLN A 218 -0.44 -4.93 17.57
C GLN A 218 -0.12 -6.32 17.01
N CYS A 219 -0.52 -6.59 15.76
CA CYS A 219 -0.20 -7.84 15.08
C CYS A 219 1.32 -8.06 14.95
N LEU A 220 2.08 -7.03 14.59
CA LEU A 220 3.54 -7.11 14.51
C LEU A 220 4.16 -7.42 15.87
N ILE A 221 3.72 -6.75 16.94
CA ILE A 221 4.20 -6.99 18.30
C ILE A 221 3.91 -8.43 18.75
N GLU A 222 2.75 -8.98 18.41
CA GLU A 222 2.36 -10.31 18.86
C GLU A 222 2.92 -11.45 18.00
N LYS A 223 3.08 -11.22 16.69
CA LYS A 223 3.35 -12.29 15.71
C LYS A 223 4.72 -12.17 15.07
N PHE A 224 5.23 -10.96 14.86
CA PHE A 224 6.51 -10.78 14.19
C PHE A 224 7.65 -10.65 15.21
N VAL A 225 7.52 -9.72 16.16
CA VAL A 225 8.58 -9.37 17.11
C VAL A 225 9.13 -10.59 17.86
N PRO A 226 8.32 -11.48 18.47
CA PRO A 226 8.84 -12.60 19.27
C PRO A 226 9.58 -13.67 18.45
N ARG A 227 9.54 -13.58 17.11
CA ARG A 227 10.23 -14.50 16.20
C ARG A 227 11.57 -13.95 15.70
N HIS A 228 11.83 -12.65 15.90
CA HIS A 228 12.98 -11.96 15.32
C HIS A 228 13.71 -11.03 16.29
N LEU A 229 13.13 -10.72 17.44
CA LEU A 229 13.71 -9.89 18.49
C LEU A 229 13.36 -10.47 19.88
N GLY A 230 14.26 -10.25 20.83
CA GLY A 230 14.15 -10.78 22.19
C GLY A 230 14.82 -12.13 22.32
N VAL A 231 15.52 -12.38 23.43
CA VAL A 231 16.38 -13.58 23.59
C VAL A 231 15.67 -14.93 23.39
N GLN A 232 14.35 -14.98 23.45
CA GLN A 232 13.56 -16.21 23.28
C GLN A 232 13.49 -16.71 21.84
N HIS A 233 13.73 -15.87 20.83
CA HIS A 233 13.64 -16.29 19.44
C HIS A 233 14.86 -17.07 18.95
N LEU A 234 15.98 -16.99 19.68
CA LEU A 234 17.27 -17.57 19.30
C LEU A 234 17.75 -18.54 20.38
N THR A 235 18.08 -19.76 19.96
CA THR A 235 18.67 -20.74 20.90
C THR A 235 20.08 -20.32 21.30
N ARG A 236 20.55 -20.74 22.47
CA ARG A 236 21.93 -20.44 22.91
C ARG A 236 22.98 -21.03 21.95
N GLU A 237 22.73 -22.22 21.40
CA GLU A 237 23.64 -22.83 20.42
C GLU A 237 23.67 -22.05 19.11
N ASP A 238 22.53 -21.51 18.66
CA ASP A 238 22.50 -20.64 17.48
C ASP A 238 23.13 -19.26 17.75
N ALA A 239 23.03 -18.75 18.98
CA ALA A 239 23.72 -17.54 19.42
C ALA A 239 25.25 -17.73 19.42
N LYS A 240 25.76 -18.85 19.92
CA LYS A 240 27.19 -19.19 19.88
C LYS A 240 27.73 -19.27 18.45
N LYS A 241 26.92 -19.73 17.48
CA LYS A 241 27.31 -19.73 16.05
C LYS A 241 27.47 -18.31 15.48
N GLN A 242 26.92 -17.29 16.13
CA GLN A 242 27.12 -15.89 15.75
C GLN A 242 28.44 -15.31 16.28
N ASN A 243 29.18 -16.05 17.12
CA ASN A 243 30.52 -15.66 17.52
C ASN A 243 31.46 -15.61 16.30
N THR A 244 32.31 -14.60 16.26
CA THR A 244 33.37 -14.49 15.26
C THR A 244 34.61 -15.25 15.72
N SER A 245 35.54 -15.54 14.80
CA SER A 245 36.85 -16.10 15.17
C SER A 245 37.58 -15.24 16.20
N PHE A 246 37.43 -13.91 16.10
CA PHE A 246 38.00 -12.98 17.07
C PHE A 246 37.35 -13.12 18.44
N SER A 247 36.02 -13.11 18.54
CA SER A 247 35.38 -13.25 19.86
C SER A 247 35.70 -14.59 20.52
N ILE A 248 35.83 -15.66 19.73
CA ILE A 248 36.24 -16.98 20.24
C ILE A 248 37.67 -16.94 20.79
N GLU A 249 38.60 -16.34 20.05
CA GLU A 249 40.00 -16.25 20.46
C GLU A 249 40.18 -15.46 21.78
N PHE A 250 39.46 -14.34 21.93
CA PHE A 250 39.61 -13.45 23.08
C PHE A 250 38.74 -13.82 24.28
N PHE A 251 37.55 -14.39 24.05
CA PHE A 251 36.52 -14.58 25.09
C PHE A 251 36.02 -16.03 25.22
N GLY A 252 36.47 -16.93 24.34
CA GLY A 252 36.10 -18.35 24.35
C GLY A 252 34.77 -18.67 23.65
N ASN A 253 34.27 -19.88 23.88
CA ASN A 253 33.13 -20.44 23.15
C ASN A 253 31.75 -20.16 23.77
N ASN A 254 31.69 -19.41 24.87
CA ASN A 254 30.41 -19.01 25.47
C ASN A 254 29.75 -17.89 24.66
N VAL A 255 28.49 -17.57 24.99
CA VAL A 255 27.79 -16.50 24.28
C VAL A 255 28.46 -15.17 24.60
N THR A 256 28.75 -14.39 23.57
CA THR A 256 29.23 -13.01 23.73
C THR A 256 28.11 -12.05 23.32
N ILE A 257 27.80 -11.08 24.17
CA ILE A 257 26.76 -10.07 23.93
C ILE A 257 27.37 -8.69 24.05
N ILE A 258 27.23 -7.89 23.00
CA ILE A 258 27.62 -6.48 22.97
C ILE A 258 26.40 -5.65 23.35
N TRP A 259 26.57 -4.78 24.35
CA TRP A 259 25.54 -3.83 24.74
C TRP A 259 25.91 -2.45 24.22
N ASP A 260 25.00 -1.83 23.46
CA ASP A 260 25.20 -0.48 22.97
C ASP A 260 23.93 0.38 23.08
N GLY A 261 24.14 1.60 23.57
CA GLY A 261 23.09 2.59 23.74
C GLY A 261 22.88 3.40 22.46
N THR A 262 21.71 3.26 21.84
CA THR A 262 21.30 4.08 20.69
C THR A 262 20.17 5.03 21.06
N TYR A 263 19.84 5.96 20.17
CA TYR A 263 18.79 6.96 20.40
C TYR A 263 18.01 7.33 19.16
N LEU A 264 16.74 7.69 19.36
CA LEU A 264 15.91 8.33 18.36
C LEU A 264 15.67 9.78 18.76
N TYR A 265 16.01 10.70 17.85
CA TYR A 265 15.72 12.12 18.02
C TYR A 265 14.23 12.38 17.88
N MET A 266 13.75 13.33 18.66
CA MET A 266 12.36 13.76 18.59
C MET A 266 12.24 15.27 18.74
N GLY A 267 11.12 15.80 18.25
CA GLY A 267 10.78 17.21 18.42
C GLY A 267 10.47 17.54 19.89
N LYS A 268 10.52 18.83 20.19
CA LYS A 268 10.13 19.37 21.51
C LYS A 268 8.65 19.07 21.78
N SER A 269 8.36 18.38 22.88
CA SER A 269 6.98 18.15 23.31
C SER A 269 6.35 19.40 23.94
N SER A 270 5.05 19.60 23.72
CA SER A 270 4.24 20.59 24.45
C SER A 270 4.03 20.20 25.92
N SER A 271 4.05 18.90 26.23
CA SER A 271 4.01 18.40 27.61
C SER A 271 5.33 18.71 28.32
N HIS A 272 5.28 19.56 29.34
CA HIS A 272 6.47 19.96 30.09
C HIS A 272 7.17 18.78 30.76
N LEU A 273 6.39 17.78 31.21
CA LEU A 273 6.94 16.56 31.80
C LEU A 273 7.73 15.74 30.77
N ILE A 274 7.14 15.48 29.61
CA ILE A 274 7.80 14.72 28.52
C ILE A 274 9.03 15.49 28.02
N ASN A 275 8.90 16.81 27.89
CA ASN A 275 9.97 17.70 27.48
C ASN A 275 11.21 17.54 28.38
N ARG A 276 11.02 17.61 29.71
CA ARG A 276 12.11 17.43 30.68
C ARG A 276 12.71 16.03 30.64
N LYS A 277 11.89 14.98 30.54
CA LYS A 277 12.36 13.58 30.52
C LYS A 277 13.10 13.19 29.24
N THR A 278 12.77 13.82 28.11
CA THR A 278 13.38 13.51 26.81
C THR A 278 14.61 14.36 26.52
N TYR A 279 14.83 15.47 27.24
CA TYR A 279 16.01 16.30 27.01
C TYR A 279 17.28 15.61 27.52
N SER A 280 18.19 15.27 26.60
CA SER A 280 19.51 14.75 26.94
C SER A 280 20.47 15.92 27.12
N GLY A 281 21.00 16.07 28.34
CA GLY A 281 22.04 17.07 28.64
C GLY A 281 23.32 16.85 27.84
N GLN A 282 23.72 15.58 27.64
CA GLN A 282 24.94 15.21 26.88
C GLN A 282 24.84 15.57 25.40
N LYS A 283 23.66 15.41 24.78
CA LYS A 283 23.44 15.66 23.34
C LYS A 283 22.81 17.02 23.06
N HIS A 284 22.48 17.77 24.12
CA HIS A 284 21.79 19.06 24.09
C HIS A 284 20.51 19.07 23.22
N ARG A 285 19.75 17.97 23.22
CA ARG A 285 18.54 17.80 22.38
C ARG A 285 17.57 16.77 22.94
N HIS A 286 16.32 16.81 22.48
CA HIS A 286 15.30 15.83 22.84
C HIS A 286 15.48 14.50 22.11
N LEU A 287 15.50 13.42 22.88
CA LEU A 287 15.65 12.06 22.38
C LEU A 287 15.03 11.05 23.35
N ILE A 288 14.76 9.87 22.82
CA ILE A 288 14.56 8.64 23.58
C ILE A 288 15.70 7.68 23.29
N LYS A 289 16.03 6.82 24.24
CA LYS A 289 17.12 5.86 24.14
C LYS A 289 16.63 4.43 24.02
N PHE A 290 17.46 3.58 23.45
CA PHE A 290 17.26 2.13 23.38
C PHE A 290 18.58 1.45 23.67
N MET A 291 18.52 0.25 24.25
CA MET A 291 19.68 -0.60 24.46
C MET A 291 19.66 -1.75 23.46
N SER A 292 20.61 -1.78 22.55
CA SER A 292 20.74 -2.87 21.58
C SER A 292 21.66 -3.94 22.14
N LEU A 293 21.19 -5.19 22.09
CA LEU A 293 21.95 -6.39 22.43
C LEU A 293 22.34 -7.06 21.12
N ILE A 294 23.64 -7.10 20.85
CA ILE A 294 24.20 -7.49 19.56
C ILE A 294 25.17 -8.65 19.74
N LEU A 295 25.09 -9.67 18.89
CA LEU A 295 26.06 -10.76 18.86
C LEU A 295 27.27 -10.40 17.98
N PRO A 296 28.43 -11.08 18.12
CA PRO A 296 29.69 -10.58 17.57
C PRO A 296 29.74 -10.37 16.06
N ASN A 297 28.92 -11.08 15.28
CA ASN A 297 28.82 -10.89 13.83
C ASN A 297 27.86 -9.77 13.39
N GLY A 298 27.31 -8.99 14.34
CA GLY A 298 26.35 -7.93 14.07
C GLY A 298 24.89 -8.37 14.11
N TYR A 299 24.59 -9.63 14.45
CA TYR A 299 23.22 -10.10 14.62
C TYR A 299 22.54 -9.37 15.80
N ILE A 300 21.36 -8.79 15.55
CA ILE A 300 20.58 -8.10 16.58
C ILE A 300 19.80 -9.15 17.39
N LEU A 301 20.23 -9.38 18.63
CA LEU A 301 19.54 -10.28 19.55
C LEU A 301 18.27 -9.63 20.11
N ASP A 302 18.39 -8.36 20.54
CA ASP A 302 17.26 -7.57 21.03
C ASP A 302 17.54 -6.07 20.94
N THR A 303 16.48 -5.26 20.97
CA THR A 303 16.55 -3.81 21.18
C THR A 303 15.54 -3.42 22.24
N ILE A 304 16.02 -3.19 23.46
CA ILE A 304 15.18 -2.94 24.63
C ILE A 304 14.96 -1.43 24.79
N GLY A 305 13.72 -1.04 25.09
CA GLY A 305 13.33 0.35 25.32
C GLY A 305 11.86 0.62 24.96
N PRO A 306 11.45 1.89 24.84
CA PRO A 306 12.27 3.10 24.94
C PRO A 306 12.59 3.51 26.39
N PHE A 307 13.72 4.19 26.57
CA PHE A 307 14.16 4.84 27.81
C PHE A 307 14.21 6.36 27.66
N TRP A 308 14.13 7.06 28.80
CA TRP A 308 14.17 8.53 28.83
C TRP A 308 15.55 9.07 28.43
N GLY A 309 15.58 10.20 27.70
CA GLY A 309 16.83 10.84 27.26
C GLY A 309 17.72 11.35 28.40
N THR A 310 17.15 11.49 29.61
CA THR A 310 17.88 11.82 30.84
C THR A 310 18.65 10.65 31.44
N MET A 311 18.37 9.42 31.03
CA MET A 311 19.06 8.22 31.53
C MET A 311 20.39 8.03 30.81
N ASN A 312 21.46 7.74 31.55
CA ASN A 312 22.75 7.33 30.98
C ASN A 312 22.77 5.82 30.74
N ASP A 313 23.76 5.33 30.00
CA ASP A 313 23.74 3.96 29.49
C ASP A 313 23.91 2.93 30.61
N ALA A 314 24.75 3.23 31.62
CA ALA A 314 24.81 2.46 32.87
C ALA A 314 23.43 2.36 33.55
N SER A 315 22.72 3.47 33.77
CA SER A 315 21.41 3.45 34.44
C SER A 315 20.35 2.67 33.65
N ILE A 316 20.46 2.66 32.32
CA ILE A 316 19.60 1.86 31.44
C ILE A 316 19.93 0.38 31.59
N ALA A 317 21.21 0.01 31.49
CA ALA A 317 21.65 -1.37 31.66
C ALA A 317 21.24 -1.93 33.02
N LYS A 318 21.45 -1.17 34.11
CA LYS A 318 20.98 -1.56 35.45
C LYS A 318 19.48 -1.80 35.49
N ASN A 319 18.69 -0.90 34.90
CA ASN A 319 17.24 -1.08 34.85
C ASN A 319 16.86 -2.37 34.09
N ILE A 320 17.56 -2.69 33.01
CA ILE A 320 17.34 -3.92 32.25
C ILE A 320 17.71 -5.15 33.08
N THR A 321 18.88 -5.18 33.71
CA THR A 321 19.30 -6.31 34.55
C THR A 321 18.37 -6.52 35.74
N ASP A 322 17.82 -5.43 36.30
CA ASP A 322 16.91 -5.48 37.45
C ASP A 322 15.47 -5.90 37.09
N THR A 323 15.05 -5.75 35.82
CA THR A 323 13.64 -5.91 35.43
C THR A 323 13.39 -6.93 34.32
N CYS A 324 14.42 -7.33 33.57
CA CYS A 324 14.31 -8.26 32.45
C CYS A 324 14.68 -9.70 32.87
N ASP A 325 13.81 -10.33 33.65
CA ASP A 325 14.01 -11.71 34.15
C ASP A 325 14.32 -12.72 33.04
N ILE A 326 13.73 -12.55 31.85
CA ILE A 326 13.89 -13.46 30.72
C ILE A 326 15.33 -13.40 30.21
N LEU A 327 15.92 -12.20 30.11
CA LEU A 327 17.31 -12.02 29.71
C LEU A 327 18.26 -12.60 30.77
N MET A 328 18.01 -12.30 32.05
CA MET A 328 18.83 -12.81 33.15
C MET A 328 18.82 -14.34 33.23
N LYS A 329 17.70 -15.00 32.92
CA LYS A 329 17.59 -16.46 32.89
C LYS A 329 18.18 -17.10 31.63
N TRP A 330 18.27 -16.33 30.54
CA TRP A 330 18.80 -16.82 29.26
C TRP A 330 20.34 -16.80 29.24
N CYS A 331 20.95 -15.88 29.96
CA CYS A 331 22.40 -15.85 30.16
C CYS A 331 22.87 -16.92 31.15
N GLU A 332 24.07 -17.42 30.92
CA GLU A 332 24.72 -18.42 31.77
C GLU A 332 26.05 -17.93 32.28
N LYS A 333 26.47 -18.47 33.42
CA LYS A 333 27.77 -18.18 34.00
C LYS A 333 28.91 -18.48 33.01
N GLY A 334 29.75 -17.49 32.76
CA GLY A 334 30.86 -17.53 31.80
C GLY A 334 30.52 -16.93 30.43
N ASP A 335 29.29 -16.47 30.20
CA ASP A 335 28.97 -15.61 29.05
C ASP A 335 29.76 -14.28 29.14
N THR A 336 30.02 -13.65 28.01
CA THR A 336 30.82 -12.41 27.96
C THR A 336 29.97 -11.21 27.59
N MET A 337 29.95 -10.20 28.45
CA MET A 337 29.31 -8.91 28.18
C MET A 337 30.36 -7.90 27.70
N ILE A 338 30.24 -7.43 26.46
CA ILE A 338 31.09 -6.38 25.91
C ILE A 338 30.35 -5.06 26.01
N VAL A 339 30.95 -4.11 26.71
CA VAL A 339 30.38 -2.79 26.98
C VAL A 339 31.44 -1.71 26.83
N ASP A 340 31.02 -0.48 26.54
CA ASP A 340 31.92 0.67 26.51
C ASP A 340 32.20 1.21 27.93
N ARG A 341 33.00 2.28 28.02
CA ARG A 341 33.36 2.89 29.31
C ARG A 341 32.16 3.50 30.05
N GLY A 342 31.08 3.85 29.36
CA GLY A 342 29.86 4.43 29.91
C GLY A 342 29.08 3.48 30.82
N PHE A 343 29.41 2.19 30.83
CA PHE A 343 28.79 1.15 31.67
C PHE A 343 29.60 0.80 32.93
N ARG A 344 30.67 1.54 33.23
CA ARG A 344 31.56 1.22 34.35
C ARG A 344 30.85 1.03 35.69
N ASP A 345 29.76 1.78 35.92
CA ASP A 345 29.03 1.76 37.19
C ASP A 345 28.08 0.56 37.35
N VAL A 346 28.02 -0.34 36.36
CA VAL A 346 27.15 -1.52 36.35
C VAL A 346 27.88 -2.82 36.03
N ILE A 347 29.20 -2.84 36.16
CA ILE A 347 30.02 -4.03 35.91
C ILE A 347 29.58 -5.20 36.81
N GLU A 348 29.28 -4.94 38.09
CA GLU A 348 28.80 -5.97 39.02
C GLU A 348 27.51 -6.63 38.53
N SER A 349 26.55 -5.84 38.02
CA SER A 349 25.30 -6.36 37.46
C SER A 349 25.54 -7.28 36.26
N PHE A 350 26.56 -7.02 35.45
CA PHE A 350 26.92 -7.91 34.34
C PHE A 350 27.61 -9.19 34.81
N ILE A 351 28.46 -9.11 35.84
CA ILE A 351 29.11 -10.30 36.43
C ILE A 351 28.06 -11.24 37.04
N ASP A 352 27.01 -10.70 37.66
CA ASP A 352 25.91 -11.50 38.22
C ASP A 352 25.04 -12.14 37.13
N MET A 353 25.01 -11.54 35.93
CA MET A 353 24.24 -12.02 34.79
C MET A 353 24.90 -13.19 34.05
N GLY A 354 26.23 -13.21 33.95
CA GLY A 354 26.99 -14.20 33.19
C GLY A 354 28.47 -14.14 33.52
#